data_AF-A0AAW6NIQ5-F1
#
_entry.id   AF-A0AAW6NIQ5-F1
#
_cell.length_a   1.000
_cell.length_b   1.000
_cell.length_c   1.000
_cell.angle_alpha   90.00
_cell.angle_beta   90.00
_cell.angle_gamma   90.00
#
_symmetry.space_group_name_H-M   'P 1'
#
loop_
_entity.id
_entity.type
_entity.pdbx_description
1 polymer ?
#
loop_
_entity_poly.entity_id
_entity_poly.type
_entity_poly.pdbx_seq_one_letter_code
_entity_poly.pdbx_strand_id
1 'polypeptide(L)'
;TARSRTFAPSDNRPFYVVASDGALLPEPVKVSELPMLMGERFEVLVDISDGKAFDLVTLPVSQMGMAVAPFDKPHPVLRIQPLQITASGTLPETLTTLPALPSLDGLTQRKLKLSMDPMLDMMGMQALMKKYGNQAMAGMHHGQMVGHMNMDHGNMGGMDHGGHGFDFHNANRINGKAFDMNTPMFAATKGQFERWVISGEGDMMLHPFHIHGTQFRILSENGKAPEPHRVGWKDTVRVEGGVSEVLVKFDHEAPKEFAYMAHCHLLEHEDTGMMLGFTV
;
A
#
# COMPACT_ATOMS: atom_id res chain seq x y z
N THR A 1 5.06 -5.20 8.77
CA THR A 1 3.76 -5.88 8.86
C THR A 1 3.17 -5.90 7.46
N ALA A 2 2.63 -7.04 6.99
CA ALA A 2 2.27 -7.23 5.57
C ALA A 2 0.78 -7.07 5.22
N ARG A 3 -0.06 -6.75 6.21
CA ARG A 3 -1.52 -6.91 6.10
C ARG A 3 -2.22 -5.58 5.88
N SER A 4 -2.90 -5.44 4.75
CA SER A 4 -3.87 -4.37 4.54
C SER A 4 -5.10 -4.54 5.45
N ARG A 5 -5.77 -3.42 5.75
CA ARG A 5 -6.96 -3.37 6.60
C ARG A 5 -8.06 -2.62 5.89
N THR A 6 -9.31 -2.95 6.21
CA THR A 6 -10.47 -2.14 5.82
C THR A 6 -11.27 -1.89 7.08
N PHE A 7 -11.23 -0.66 7.62
CA PHE A 7 -11.93 -0.34 8.86
C PHE A 7 -13.40 -0.02 8.61
N ALA A 8 -14.28 -0.40 9.53
CA ALA A 8 -15.70 0.00 9.52
C ALA A 8 -16.27 -0.01 10.95
N PRO A 9 -17.35 0.75 11.24
CA PRO A 9 -18.12 0.57 12.48
C PRO A 9 -19.03 -0.65 12.42
N SER A 10 -19.15 -1.38 13.54
CA SER A 10 -19.95 -2.62 13.62
C SER A 10 -21.45 -2.43 13.39
N ASP A 11 -21.96 -1.20 13.52
CA ASP A 11 -23.37 -0.85 13.35
C ASP A 11 -23.65 -0.06 12.06
N ASN A 12 -22.66 0.01 11.15
CA ASN A 12 -22.73 0.70 9.86
C ASN A 12 -22.89 2.22 9.95
N ARG A 13 -22.65 2.85 11.11
CA ARG A 13 -22.50 4.32 11.16
C ARG A 13 -21.32 4.74 10.27
N PRO A 14 -21.34 5.94 9.67
CA PRO A 14 -20.29 6.36 8.75
C PRO A 14 -19.03 6.84 9.48
N PHE A 15 -17.91 6.79 8.77
CA PHE A 15 -16.73 7.62 9.06
C PHE A 15 -16.80 8.92 8.26
N TYR A 16 -16.25 9.98 8.83
CA TYR A 16 -15.93 11.22 8.13
C TYR A 16 -14.42 11.39 8.11
N VAL A 17 -13.79 11.03 6.99
CA VAL A 17 -12.34 11.17 6.81
C VAL A 17 -12.00 12.65 6.68
N VAL A 18 -11.09 13.13 7.54
CA VAL A 18 -10.69 14.54 7.60
C VAL A 18 -9.22 14.76 7.28
N ALA A 19 -8.38 13.74 7.38
CA ALA A 19 -6.97 13.80 7.01
C ALA A 19 -6.50 12.47 6.41
N SER A 20 -5.40 12.55 5.67
CA SER A 20 -4.61 11.41 5.21
C SER A 20 -3.14 11.60 5.62
N ASP A 21 -2.23 10.70 5.23
CA ASP A 21 -0.81 10.70 5.63
C ASP A 21 -0.15 12.06 5.91
N GLY A 22 -0.33 13.03 5.00
CA GLY A 22 0.43 14.27 5.01
C GLY A 22 -0.31 15.51 5.53
N ALA A 23 -1.64 15.53 5.51
CA ALA A 23 -2.43 16.68 5.97
C ALA A 23 -3.95 16.41 5.96
N LEU A 24 -4.69 17.43 6.41
CA LEU A 24 -6.13 17.56 6.22
C LEU A 24 -6.54 17.45 4.73
N LEU A 25 -7.69 16.83 4.49
CA LEU A 25 -8.44 16.90 3.23
C LEU A 25 -9.09 18.28 3.08
N PRO A 26 -9.49 18.72 1.87
CA PRO A 26 -10.16 20.03 1.71
C PRO A 26 -11.52 20.10 2.42
N GLU A 27 -12.24 18.99 2.45
CA GLU A 27 -13.54 18.81 3.11
C GLU A 27 -13.66 17.38 3.66
N PRO A 28 -14.52 17.12 4.66
CA PRO A 28 -14.73 15.77 5.18
C PRO A 28 -15.32 14.83 4.12
N VAL A 29 -14.70 13.66 3.93
CA VAL A 29 -15.22 12.64 3.02
C VAL A 29 -15.92 11.56 3.81
N LYS A 30 -17.23 11.43 3.60
CA LYS A 30 -18.07 10.42 4.26
C LYS A 30 -17.87 9.04 3.60
N VAL A 31 -17.54 8.01 4.39
CA VAL A 31 -17.36 6.63 3.92
C VAL A 31 -18.01 5.63 4.88
N SER A 32 -18.44 4.46 4.36
CA SER A 32 -18.94 3.34 5.19
C SER A 32 -17.82 2.41 5.65
N GLU A 33 -16.74 2.34 4.86
CA GLU A 33 -15.55 1.56 5.15
C GLU A 33 -14.31 2.31 4.65
N LEU A 34 -13.17 2.05 5.27
CA LEU A 34 -11.92 2.76 5.00
C LEU A 34 -10.77 1.77 4.79
N PRO A 35 -10.44 1.44 3.53
CA PRO A 35 -9.24 0.69 3.18
C PRO A 35 -7.98 1.46 3.59
N MET A 36 -7.04 0.77 4.23
CA MET A 36 -5.75 1.29 4.67
C MET A 36 -4.65 0.30 4.34
N LEU A 37 -3.63 0.79 3.65
CA LEU A 37 -2.42 0.04 3.35
C LEU A 37 -1.43 0.09 4.52
N MET A 38 -0.40 -0.76 4.44
CA MET A 38 0.70 -0.76 5.41
C MET A 38 1.44 0.57 5.34
N GLY A 39 1.57 1.26 6.48
CA GLY A 39 2.23 2.57 6.59
C GLY A 39 1.29 3.78 6.47
N GLU A 40 0.05 3.59 6.01
CA GLU A 40 -0.90 4.70 5.84
C GLU A 40 -1.51 5.19 7.15
N ARG A 41 -1.89 6.47 7.15
CA ARG A 41 -2.65 7.11 8.22
C ARG A 41 -3.85 7.85 7.63
N PHE A 42 -4.96 7.76 8.35
CA PHE A 42 -6.14 8.58 8.13
C PHE A 42 -6.67 9.04 9.47
N GLU A 43 -7.17 10.27 9.52
CA GLU A 43 -7.94 10.77 10.66
C GLU A 43 -9.41 10.77 10.28
N VAL A 44 -10.25 10.26 11.19
CA VAL A 44 -11.69 10.17 11.00
C VAL A 44 -12.44 10.72 12.20
N LEU A 45 -13.57 11.36 11.93
CA LEU A 45 -14.60 11.63 12.94
C LEU A 45 -15.72 10.59 12.81
N VAL A 46 -16.27 10.19 13.96
CA VAL A 46 -17.40 9.28 14.05
C VAL A 46 -18.40 9.88 15.02
N ASP A 47 -19.66 9.94 14.62
CA ASP A 47 -20.72 10.45 15.48
C ASP A 47 -21.04 9.45 16.59
N ILE A 48 -21.01 9.92 17.84
CA ILE A 48 -21.33 9.15 19.05
C ILE A 48 -22.50 9.76 19.84
N SER A 49 -23.19 10.77 19.28
CA SER A 49 -24.22 11.53 19.99
C SER A 49 -25.44 10.69 20.37
N ASP A 50 -25.63 9.54 19.72
CA ASP A 50 -26.69 8.59 20.03
C ASP A 50 -26.46 7.79 21.33
N GLY A 51 -25.27 7.89 21.92
CA GLY A 51 -24.90 7.22 23.16
C GLY A 51 -24.77 5.70 23.04
N LYS A 52 -24.81 5.14 21.82
CA LYS A 52 -24.77 3.68 21.62
C LYS A 52 -23.33 3.21 21.45
N ALA A 53 -22.95 2.20 22.24
CA ALA A 53 -21.66 1.55 22.10
C ALA A 53 -21.60 0.70 20.82
N PHE A 54 -20.47 0.76 20.12
CA PHE A 54 -20.20 0.02 18.90
C PHE A 54 -18.73 -0.36 18.84
N ASP A 55 -18.38 -1.31 17.97
CA ASP A 55 -17.00 -1.73 17.77
C ASP A 55 -16.45 -1.10 16.48
N LEU A 56 -15.20 -0.66 16.53
CA LEU A 56 -14.38 -0.52 15.32
C LEU A 56 -13.96 -1.92 14.91
N VAL A 57 -14.26 -2.31 13.67
CA VAL A 57 -13.85 -3.60 13.10
C VAL A 57 -12.92 -3.40 11.91
N THR A 58 -12.13 -4.42 11.58
CA THR A 58 -11.53 -4.59 10.26
C THR A 58 -12.30 -5.66 9.49
N LEU A 59 -12.73 -5.35 8.28
CA LEU A 59 -13.38 -6.26 7.36
C LEU A 59 -12.34 -7.18 6.69
N PRO A 60 -12.77 -8.35 6.17
CA PRO A 60 -11.94 -9.19 5.32
C PRO A 60 -11.45 -8.40 4.09
N VAL A 61 -10.22 -8.67 3.66
CA VAL A 61 -9.58 -8.02 2.51
C VAL A 61 -9.27 -9.05 1.42
N SER A 62 -9.39 -8.62 0.17
CA SER A 62 -8.91 -9.40 -0.99
C SER A 62 -7.40 -9.20 -1.11
N GLN A 63 -6.65 -9.90 -0.26
CA GLN A 63 -5.19 -9.97 -0.30
C GLN A 63 -4.77 -11.40 0.06
N MET A 64 -3.83 -11.96 -0.69
CA MET A 64 -3.33 -13.31 -0.48
C MET A 64 -2.88 -13.54 0.99
N GLY A 65 -3.37 -14.64 1.58
CA GLY A 65 -3.11 -15.04 2.96
C GLY A 65 -3.88 -14.23 4.03
N MET A 66 -4.56 -13.15 3.64
CA MET A 66 -5.14 -12.22 4.61
C MET A 66 -6.59 -12.54 4.98
N ALA A 67 -7.28 -13.43 4.27
CA ALA A 67 -8.62 -13.89 4.62
C ALA A 67 -8.63 -15.22 5.42
N VAL A 68 -7.50 -15.62 6.00
CA VAL A 68 -7.43 -16.77 6.93
C VAL A 68 -8.02 -16.38 8.29
N ALA A 69 -8.75 -17.31 8.92
CA ALA A 69 -9.33 -17.11 10.24
C ALA A 69 -8.28 -16.61 11.26
N PRO A 70 -8.62 -15.63 12.11
CA PRO A 70 -9.97 -15.08 12.35
C PRO A 70 -10.38 -13.91 11.43
N PHE A 71 -9.62 -13.63 10.36
CA PHE A 71 -9.85 -12.48 9.45
C PHE A 71 -10.71 -12.83 8.22
N ASP A 72 -11.29 -14.02 8.19
CA ASP A 72 -12.30 -14.47 7.21
C ASP A 72 -13.66 -13.78 7.39
N LYS A 73 -13.82 -13.04 8.50
CA LYS A 73 -15.01 -12.29 8.89
C LYS A 73 -14.63 -10.93 9.50
N PRO A 74 -15.58 -10.00 9.68
CA PRO A 74 -15.32 -8.76 10.41
C PRO A 74 -14.71 -9.05 11.78
N HIS A 75 -13.53 -8.47 12.03
CA HIS A 75 -12.74 -8.71 13.23
C HIS A 75 -12.71 -7.45 14.11
N PRO A 76 -13.17 -7.51 15.37
CA PRO A 76 -13.09 -6.38 16.28
C PRO A 76 -11.67 -5.88 16.47
N VAL A 77 -11.51 -4.56 16.53
CA VAL A 77 -10.24 -3.86 16.79
C VAL A 77 -10.29 -3.25 18.18
N LEU A 78 -11.31 -2.41 18.43
CA LEU A 78 -11.58 -1.84 19.76
C LEU A 78 -13.07 -1.52 19.88
N ARG A 79 -13.55 -1.40 21.12
CA ARG A 79 -14.92 -1.00 21.42
C ARG A 79 -14.99 0.46 21.85
N ILE A 80 -15.87 1.23 21.23
CA ILE A 80 -16.19 2.61 21.62
C ILE A 80 -17.36 2.59 22.60
N GLN A 81 -17.14 3.21 23.76
CA GLN A 81 -18.12 3.31 24.85
C GLN A 81 -18.44 4.79 25.10
N PRO A 82 -19.53 5.32 24.53
CA PRO A 82 -19.89 6.73 24.71
C PRO A 82 -20.17 7.07 26.17
N LEU A 83 -19.74 8.25 26.60
CA LEU A 83 -20.05 8.81 27.92
C LEU A 83 -21.21 9.79 27.81
N GLN A 84 -21.95 9.99 28.90
CA GLN A 84 -23.00 11.02 29.00
C GLN A 84 -22.41 12.41 29.25
N ILE A 85 -21.34 12.75 28.52
CA ILE A 85 -20.69 14.05 28.57
C ILE A 85 -20.63 14.57 27.14
N THR A 86 -21.21 15.74 26.91
CA THR A 86 -21.23 16.36 25.58
C THR A 86 -19.80 16.71 25.15
N ALA A 87 -19.37 16.18 24.01
CA ALA A 87 -18.13 16.60 23.37
C ALA A 87 -18.31 17.98 22.72
N SER A 88 -17.28 18.83 22.78
CA SER A 88 -17.31 20.19 22.19
C SER A 88 -16.76 20.26 20.76
N GLY A 89 -16.24 19.15 20.23
CA GLY A 89 -15.70 19.09 18.88
C GLY A 89 -16.76 19.29 17.80
N THR A 90 -16.40 19.96 16.72
CA THR A 90 -17.25 20.19 15.55
C THR A 90 -16.63 19.50 14.33
N LEU A 91 -17.45 19.17 13.33
CA LEU A 91 -16.99 18.76 12.00
C LEU A 91 -17.25 19.91 11.01
N PRO A 92 -16.24 20.71 10.65
CA PRO A 92 -16.40 21.79 9.68
C PRO A 92 -16.68 21.25 8.27
N GLU A 93 -17.46 21.98 7.48
CA GLU A 93 -17.69 21.65 6.06
C GLU A 93 -16.41 21.86 5.22
N THR A 94 -15.55 22.80 5.61
CA THR A 94 -14.26 23.07 4.95
C THR A 94 -13.14 22.96 5.98
N LEU A 95 -12.10 22.21 5.64
CA LEU A 95 -10.99 21.90 6.54
C LEU A 95 -9.70 22.61 6.12
N THR A 96 -9.39 22.64 4.82
CA THR A 96 -8.21 23.32 4.28
C THR A 96 -8.37 23.64 2.80
N THR A 97 -7.40 24.35 2.21
CA THR A 97 -7.29 24.51 0.76
C THR A 97 -6.25 23.54 0.22
N LEU A 98 -6.66 22.68 -0.72
CA LEU A 98 -5.76 21.79 -1.44
C LEU A 98 -5.35 22.44 -2.77
N PRO A 99 -4.05 22.69 -3.03
CA PRO A 99 -3.62 23.27 -4.29
C PRO A 99 -4.04 22.40 -5.50
N ALA A 100 -4.42 23.06 -6.59
CA ALA A 100 -4.67 22.37 -7.86
C ALA A 100 -3.40 21.69 -8.37
N LEU A 101 -3.57 20.60 -9.12
CA LEU A 101 -2.44 19.96 -9.80
C LEU A 101 -1.87 20.90 -10.87
N PRO A 102 -0.55 21.04 -10.99
CA PRO A 102 0.07 21.79 -12.08
C PRO A 102 -0.15 21.08 -13.42
N SER A 103 0.20 21.75 -14.53
CA SER A 103 0.32 21.05 -15.82
C SER A 103 1.36 19.94 -15.71
N LEU A 104 1.07 18.79 -16.33
CA LEU A 104 1.95 17.64 -16.38
C LEU A 104 2.94 17.70 -17.55
N ASP A 105 2.74 18.65 -18.48
CA ASP A 105 3.56 18.81 -19.68
C ASP A 105 4.99 19.20 -19.34
N GLY A 106 5.96 18.48 -19.89
CA GLY A 106 7.38 18.76 -19.71
C GLY A 106 7.95 18.37 -18.34
N LEU A 107 7.15 17.81 -17.42
CA LEU A 107 7.66 17.29 -16.16
C LEU A 107 8.53 16.06 -16.38
N THR A 108 9.64 15.96 -15.64
CA THR A 108 10.48 14.76 -15.63
C THR A 108 9.65 13.55 -15.22
N GLN A 109 9.72 12.48 -16.01
CA GLN A 109 9.02 11.24 -15.72
C GLN A 109 10.02 10.13 -15.37
N ARG A 110 9.85 9.50 -14.20
CA ARG A 110 10.66 8.35 -13.76
C ARG A 110 9.81 7.09 -13.71
N LYS A 111 10.36 5.98 -14.23
CA LYS A 111 9.70 4.67 -14.23
C LYS A 111 10.32 3.78 -13.16
N LEU A 112 9.48 3.19 -12.33
CA LEU A 112 9.84 2.26 -11.26
C LEU A 112 9.09 0.95 -11.50
N LYS A 113 9.77 -0.05 -12.04
CA LYS A 113 9.19 -1.37 -12.30
C LYS A 113 9.47 -2.27 -11.09
N LEU A 114 8.43 -2.62 -10.36
CA LEU A 114 8.50 -3.61 -9.29
C LEU A 114 8.52 -5.01 -9.92
N SER A 115 9.26 -5.93 -9.32
CA SER A 115 9.27 -7.32 -9.75
C SER A 115 9.70 -8.24 -8.61
N MET A 116 9.12 -9.42 -8.58
CA MET A 116 9.53 -10.54 -7.73
C MET A 116 10.16 -11.63 -8.61
N ASP A 117 11.13 -12.39 -8.08
CA ASP A 117 11.67 -13.55 -8.79
C ASP A 117 10.55 -14.58 -9.03
N PRO A 118 10.25 -14.97 -10.29
CA PRO A 118 9.08 -15.79 -10.59
C PRO A 118 9.07 -17.16 -9.92
N MET A 119 10.25 -17.77 -9.73
CA MET A 119 10.35 -19.09 -9.12
C MET A 119 10.14 -18.99 -7.61
N LEU A 120 10.75 -17.99 -6.96
CA LEU A 120 10.59 -17.77 -5.53
C LEU A 120 9.18 -17.30 -5.15
N ASP A 121 8.54 -16.47 -6.00
CA ASP A 121 7.13 -16.09 -5.83
C ASP A 121 6.23 -17.35 -5.90
N MET A 122 6.41 -18.18 -6.92
CA MET A 122 5.68 -19.45 -7.05
C MET A 122 5.90 -20.38 -5.84
N MET A 123 7.15 -20.53 -5.38
CA MET A 123 7.48 -21.34 -4.19
C MET A 123 6.82 -20.79 -2.93
N GLY A 124 6.83 -19.46 -2.75
CA GLY A 124 6.18 -18.79 -1.63
C GLY A 124 4.66 -19.01 -1.62
N MET A 125 4.01 -18.85 -2.78
CA MET A 125 2.59 -19.16 -2.96
C MET A 125 2.26 -20.62 -2.66
N GLN A 126 3.06 -21.56 -3.18
CA GLN A 126 2.88 -22.99 -2.91
C GLN A 126 3.02 -23.33 -1.42
N ALA A 127 3.99 -22.72 -0.73
CA ALA A 127 4.16 -22.91 0.71
C ALA A 127 2.96 -22.37 1.50
N LEU A 128 2.43 -21.20 1.12
CA LEU A 128 1.23 -20.63 1.72
C LEU A 128 0.00 -21.52 1.51
N MET A 129 -0.21 -21.99 0.28
CA MET A 129 -1.31 -22.91 -0.07
C MET A 129 -1.18 -24.25 0.62
N LYS A 130 0.04 -24.79 0.76
CA LYS A 130 0.29 -26.02 1.52
C LYS A 130 -0.08 -25.87 3.00
N LYS A 131 0.13 -24.69 3.57
CA LYS A 131 -0.11 -24.42 5.00
C LYS A 131 -1.57 -24.12 5.32
N TYR A 132 -2.26 -23.37 4.47
CA TYR A 132 -3.60 -22.82 4.76
C TYR A 132 -4.68 -23.28 3.78
N GLY A 133 -4.32 -24.05 2.76
CA GLY A 133 -5.24 -24.52 1.73
C GLY A 133 -5.90 -23.37 0.96
N ASN A 134 -7.09 -23.64 0.41
CA ASN A 134 -7.85 -22.67 -0.39
C ASN A 134 -8.21 -21.39 0.38
N GLN A 135 -8.22 -21.41 1.72
CA GLN A 135 -8.51 -20.24 2.54
C GLN A 135 -7.45 -19.14 2.38
N ALA A 136 -6.21 -19.47 2.00
CA ALA A 136 -5.19 -18.47 1.68
C ALA A 136 -5.58 -17.58 0.50
N MET A 137 -6.48 -18.02 -0.37
CA MET A 137 -6.90 -17.29 -1.57
C MET A 137 -8.37 -16.85 -1.51
N ALA A 138 -9.00 -16.93 -0.34
CA ALA A 138 -10.38 -16.49 -0.16
C ALA A 138 -10.52 -14.99 -0.50
N GLY A 139 -11.55 -14.65 -1.29
CA GLY A 139 -11.81 -13.27 -1.73
C GLY A 139 -10.98 -12.78 -2.92
N MET A 140 -10.02 -13.56 -3.42
CA MET A 140 -9.25 -13.23 -4.64
C MET A 140 -10.08 -13.52 -5.91
N HIS A 141 -9.91 -12.72 -6.97
CA HIS A 141 -10.70 -12.89 -8.20
C HIS A 141 -10.33 -14.19 -8.94
N HIS A 142 -11.31 -14.91 -9.50
CA HIS A 142 -11.10 -16.17 -10.23
C HIS A 142 -10.06 -16.05 -11.36
N GLY A 143 -9.98 -14.93 -12.07
CA GLY A 143 -8.96 -14.71 -13.11
C GLY A 143 -7.51 -14.71 -12.60
N GLN A 144 -7.30 -14.37 -11.32
CA GLN A 144 -6.00 -14.41 -10.65
C GLN A 144 -5.62 -15.83 -10.19
N MET A 145 -6.58 -16.76 -10.15
CA MET A 145 -6.40 -18.15 -9.69
C MET A 145 -6.06 -19.11 -10.83
N VAL A 146 -6.59 -18.88 -12.05
CA VAL A 146 -6.48 -19.86 -13.15
C VAL A 146 -5.07 -19.92 -13.77
N GLY A 147 -4.28 -18.85 -13.67
CA GLY A 147 -2.89 -18.83 -14.18
C GLY A 147 -1.94 -19.81 -13.48
N HIS A 148 -2.28 -20.25 -12.27
CA HIS A 148 -1.43 -21.14 -11.45
C HIS A 148 -2.01 -22.55 -11.21
N MET A 149 -3.29 -22.79 -11.51
CA MET A 149 -3.93 -24.09 -11.22
C MET A 149 -3.65 -25.19 -12.26
N ASN A 150 -2.97 -24.90 -13.37
CA ASN A 150 -2.58 -25.93 -14.34
C ASN A 150 -1.19 -26.53 -14.08
N MET A 151 -0.58 -26.21 -12.92
CA MET A 151 0.65 -26.85 -12.49
C MET A 151 0.31 -28.10 -11.69
N ASP A 152 0.51 -29.23 -12.35
CA ASP A 152 0.54 -30.57 -11.76
C ASP A 152 1.24 -30.54 -10.40
N HIS A 153 0.79 -31.35 -9.45
CA HIS A 153 1.42 -31.55 -8.13
C HIS A 153 2.75 -32.31 -8.25
N GLY A 154 3.54 -31.96 -9.27
CA GLY A 154 4.87 -32.49 -9.55
C GLY A 154 5.82 -32.11 -8.42
N ASN A 155 6.39 -33.15 -7.84
CA ASN A 155 7.42 -33.10 -6.81
C ASN A 155 8.60 -32.19 -7.23
N MET A 156 8.57 -30.92 -6.80
CA MET A 156 9.71 -29.99 -6.87
C MET A 156 10.73 -30.23 -5.74
N GLY A 157 10.68 -31.39 -5.07
CA GLY A 157 11.70 -31.83 -4.14
C GLY A 157 12.75 -32.66 -4.86
N GLY A 158 13.84 -32.04 -5.34
CA GLY A 158 15.03 -32.79 -5.70
C GLY A 158 15.88 -32.34 -6.88
N MET A 159 15.74 -31.12 -7.41
CA MET A 159 16.77 -30.61 -8.33
C MET A 159 17.95 -30.05 -7.52
N ASP A 160 19.09 -30.72 -7.64
CA ASP A 160 20.37 -30.31 -7.08
C ASP A 160 20.88 -29.05 -7.81
N HIS A 161 20.55 -27.88 -7.27
CA HIS A 161 21.07 -26.60 -7.73
C HIS A 161 22.44 -26.34 -7.11
N GLY A 162 23.43 -27.14 -7.55
CA GLY A 162 24.86 -26.93 -7.35
C GLY A 162 25.25 -26.10 -6.13
N GLY A 163 25.06 -26.64 -4.92
CA GLY A 163 25.66 -26.15 -3.66
C GLY A 163 25.36 -24.71 -3.21
N HIS A 164 24.64 -23.91 -4.00
CA HIS A 164 24.25 -22.54 -3.68
C HIS A 164 22.72 -22.53 -3.52
N GLY A 165 22.25 -22.61 -2.27
CA GLY A 165 20.82 -22.47 -1.98
C GLY A 165 20.26 -21.20 -2.62
N PHE A 166 19.00 -21.23 -3.05
CA PHE A 166 18.34 -20.05 -3.61
C PHE A 166 18.30 -18.94 -2.57
N ASP A 167 19.05 -17.86 -2.81
CA ASP A 167 19.04 -16.68 -1.96
C ASP A 167 17.79 -15.84 -2.25
N PHE A 168 16.79 -15.92 -1.36
CA PHE A 168 15.59 -15.10 -1.47
C PHE A 168 15.79 -13.66 -0.97
N HIS A 169 16.90 -13.35 -0.29
CA HIS A 169 17.13 -12.02 0.29
C HIS A 169 17.33 -10.92 -0.77
N ASN A 170 17.51 -11.29 -2.03
CA ASN A 170 17.66 -10.37 -3.17
C ASN A 170 16.70 -10.67 -4.33
N ALA A 171 15.60 -11.37 -4.03
CA ALA A 171 14.62 -11.84 -5.00
C ALA A 171 13.67 -10.73 -5.47
N ASN A 172 13.42 -9.74 -4.62
CA ASN A 172 12.52 -8.64 -4.93
C ASN A 172 13.31 -7.42 -5.37
N ARG A 173 12.78 -6.70 -6.36
CA ARG A 173 13.58 -5.73 -7.12
C ARG A 173 12.77 -4.52 -7.56
N ILE A 174 13.48 -3.42 -7.78
CA ILE A 174 12.99 -2.27 -8.55
C ILE A 174 13.91 -2.05 -9.74
N ASN A 175 13.34 -1.89 -10.94
CA ASN A 175 14.08 -1.72 -12.19
C ASN A 175 15.14 -2.82 -12.42
N GLY A 176 14.79 -4.06 -12.04
CA GLY A 176 15.63 -5.25 -12.23
C GLY A 176 16.78 -5.40 -11.23
N LYS A 177 16.88 -4.51 -10.23
CA LYS A 177 17.92 -4.56 -9.18
C LYS A 177 17.29 -4.71 -7.80
N ALA A 178 17.82 -5.63 -7.01
CA ALA A 178 17.62 -5.61 -5.56
C ALA A 178 18.33 -4.38 -4.98
N PHE A 179 17.88 -3.92 -3.81
CA PHE A 179 18.45 -2.77 -3.14
C PHE A 179 19.97 -2.89 -2.95
N ASP A 180 20.69 -1.84 -3.34
CA ASP A 180 22.12 -1.66 -3.04
C ASP A 180 22.29 -0.32 -2.32
N MET A 181 22.56 -0.40 -1.02
CA MET A 181 22.74 0.76 -0.13
C MET A 181 23.90 1.67 -0.58
N ASN A 182 24.88 1.14 -1.32
CA ASN A 182 26.05 1.90 -1.75
C ASN A 182 25.85 2.64 -3.09
N THR A 183 24.74 2.37 -3.79
CA THR A 183 24.52 2.85 -5.16
C THR A 183 23.10 3.40 -5.32
N PRO A 184 22.88 4.70 -5.01
CA PRO A 184 21.62 5.35 -5.34
C PRO A 184 21.29 5.22 -6.83
N MET A 185 20.04 4.93 -7.16
CA MET A 185 19.60 4.62 -8.52
C MET A 185 19.58 5.86 -9.42
N PHE A 186 19.26 7.03 -8.87
CA PHE A 186 19.22 8.30 -9.59
C PHE A 186 19.30 9.50 -8.62
N ALA A 187 19.42 10.70 -9.20
CA ALA A 187 19.21 11.98 -8.52
C ALA A 187 17.88 12.59 -8.99
N ALA A 188 16.98 12.86 -8.05
CA ALA A 188 15.75 13.60 -8.28
C ALA A 188 16.01 15.11 -8.17
N THR A 189 15.20 15.91 -8.85
CA THR A 189 15.44 17.35 -8.93
C THR A 189 14.83 18.07 -7.73
N LYS A 190 15.67 18.69 -6.89
CA LYS A 190 15.20 19.52 -5.76
C LYS A 190 14.28 20.65 -6.21
N GLY A 191 13.17 20.84 -5.49
CA GLY A 191 12.21 21.92 -5.66
C GLY A 191 11.38 21.87 -6.96
N GLN A 192 11.49 20.82 -7.76
CA GLN A 192 10.74 20.64 -9.01
C GLN A 192 9.77 19.48 -8.90
N PHE A 193 8.61 19.61 -9.55
CA PHE A 193 7.67 18.51 -9.66
C PHE A 193 8.19 17.46 -10.64
N GLU A 194 8.07 16.18 -10.26
CA GLU A 194 8.33 15.04 -11.12
C GLU A 194 7.13 14.08 -11.10
N ARG A 195 6.94 13.36 -12.21
CA ARG A 195 5.95 12.30 -12.34
C ARG A 195 6.62 10.95 -12.15
N TRP A 196 6.29 10.23 -11.09
CA TRP A 196 6.82 8.90 -10.86
C TRP A 196 5.75 7.86 -11.21
N VAL A 197 6.10 6.96 -12.12
CA VAL A 197 5.23 5.90 -12.64
C VAL A 197 5.72 4.57 -12.08
N ILE A 198 4.91 3.97 -11.20
CA ILE A 198 5.25 2.76 -10.47
C ILE A 198 4.39 1.61 -10.98
N SER A 199 5.03 0.57 -11.50
CA SER A 199 4.37 -0.56 -12.13
C SER A 199 4.58 -1.83 -11.30
N GLY A 200 3.48 -2.48 -10.93
CA GLY A 200 3.46 -3.85 -10.41
C GLY A 200 3.01 -4.90 -11.43
N GLU A 201 2.80 -4.52 -12.70
CA GLU A 201 2.52 -5.52 -13.74
C GLU A 201 3.65 -6.57 -13.78
N GLY A 202 3.31 -7.85 -13.74
CA GLY A 202 4.28 -8.95 -13.70
C GLY A 202 4.08 -9.87 -12.50
N ASP A 203 3.49 -9.36 -11.42
CA ASP A 203 3.02 -10.16 -10.29
C ASP A 203 1.65 -9.64 -9.80
N MET A 204 1.03 -10.41 -8.90
CA MET A 204 -0.29 -10.10 -8.34
C MET A 204 -0.23 -9.76 -6.84
N MET A 205 0.97 -9.50 -6.30
CA MET A 205 1.12 -9.14 -4.90
C MET A 205 0.76 -7.66 -4.70
N LEU A 206 0.27 -7.35 -3.50
CA LEU A 206 0.02 -5.99 -3.07
C LEU A 206 1.33 -5.31 -2.67
N HIS A 207 1.64 -4.19 -3.30
CA HIS A 207 2.79 -3.35 -2.98
C HIS A 207 2.33 -1.93 -2.62
N PRO A 208 2.18 -1.60 -1.33
CA PRO A 208 2.02 -0.21 -0.92
C PRO A 208 3.34 0.51 -1.15
N PHE A 209 3.43 1.35 -2.17
CA PHE A 209 4.69 1.99 -2.53
C PHE A 209 4.84 3.31 -1.77
N HIS A 210 5.90 3.40 -0.96
CA HIS A 210 6.22 4.54 -0.11
C HIS A 210 7.45 5.29 -0.62
N ILE A 211 7.44 6.62 -0.53
CA ILE A 211 8.54 7.49 -0.99
C ILE A 211 8.92 8.45 0.13
N HIS A 212 10.19 8.42 0.54
CA HIS A 212 10.71 9.29 1.60
C HIS A 212 10.86 10.74 1.12
N GLY A 213 10.91 11.68 2.06
CA GLY A 213 11.26 13.08 1.78
C GLY A 213 10.19 13.91 1.08
N THR A 214 8.99 13.37 0.87
CA THR A 214 7.88 14.08 0.22
C THR A 214 6.54 13.66 0.81
N GLN A 215 5.56 14.56 0.73
CA GLN A 215 4.15 14.19 0.59
C GLN A 215 3.79 14.47 -0.87
N PHE A 216 3.12 13.54 -1.53
CA PHE A 216 2.82 13.58 -2.95
C PHE A 216 1.32 13.61 -3.21
N ARG A 217 0.96 13.86 -4.48
CA ARG A 217 -0.41 13.77 -4.99
C ARG A 217 -0.52 12.55 -5.88
N ILE A 218 -1.52 11.71 -5.65
CA ILE A 218 -1.78 10.57 -6.54
C ILE A 218 -2.48 11.09 -7.80
N LEU A 219 -1.91 10.77 -8.97
CA LEU A 219 -2.49 11.06 -10.28
C LEU A 219 -3.33 9.88 -10.77
N SER A 220 -2.82 8.67 -10.58
CA SER A 220 -3.55 7.42 -10.77
C SER A 220 -3.15 6.41 -9.70
N GLU A 221 -4.14 5.72 -9.12
CA GLU A 221 -3.94 4.62 -8.20
C GLU A 221 -4.35 3.32 -8.86
N ASN A 222 -3.36 2.50 -9.19
CA ASN A 222 -3.50 1.19 -9.80
C ASN A 222 -4.41 1.18 -11.04
N GLY A 223 -4.20 2.16 -11.93
CA GLY A 223 -4.92 2.34 -13.20
C GLY A 223 -6.25 3.10 -13.09
N LYS A 224 -6.64 3.59 -11.91
CA LYS A 224 -7.87 4.36 -11.69
C LYS A 224 -7.56 5.75 -11.13
N ALA A 225 -8.54 6.65 -11.15
CA ALA A 225 -8.45 7.88 -10.38
C ALA A 225 -8.48 7.54 -8.88
N PRO A 226 -7.75 8.28 -8.02
CA PRO A 226 -7.80 8.07 -6.58
C PRO A 226 -9.21 8.35 -6.03
N GLU A 227 -9.62 7.55 -5.04
CA GLU A 227 -10.87 7.78 -4.30
C GLU A 227 -10.86 9.15 -3.61
N PRO A 228 -12.03 9.77 -3.33
CA PRO A 228 -12.09 11.13 -2.78
C PRO A 228 -11.29 11.35 -1.50
N HIS A 229 -11.24 10.37 -0.59
CA HIS A 229 -10.46 10.47 0.65
C HIS A 229 -8.95 10.29 0.44
N ARG A 230 -8.50 9.93 -0.77
CA ARG A 230 -7.10 9.66 -1.14
C ARG A 230 -6.50 10.73 -2.06
N VAL A 231 -7.28 11.74 -2.47
CA VAL A 231 -6.83 12.82 -3.38
C VAL A 231 -5.89 13.85 -2.75
N GLY A 232 -5.80 13.84 -1.41
CA GLY A 232 -4.99 14.75 -0.59
C GLY A 232 -3.49 14.47 -0.65
N TRP A 233 -2.80 14.79 0.45
CA TRP A 233 -1.37 14.57 0.62
C TRP A 233 -1.10 13.15 1.11
N LYS A 234 -0.39 12.37 0.30
CA LYS A 234 -0.10 10.95 0.54
C LYS A 234 1.41 10.71 0.53
N ASP A 235 1.88 9.73 1.27
CA ASP A 235 3.24 9.21 1.12
C ASP A 235 3.26 7.74 0.71
N THR A 236 2.08 7.13 0.58
CA THR A 236 1.90 5.74 0.13
C THR A 236 0.86 5.67 -0.99
N VAL A 237 1.10 4.82 -2.01
CA VAL A 237 0.16 4.54 -3.11
C VAL A 237 0.03 3.05 -3.37
N ARG A 238 -1.18 2.55 -3.64
CA ARG A 238 -1.38 1.13 -3.99
C ARG A 238 -0.73 0.78 -5.32
N VAL A 239 -0.01 -0.34 -5.41
CA VAL A 239 0.42 -0.94 -6.68
C VAL A 239 0.17 -2.45 -6.60
N GLU A 240 -0.65 -3.00 -7.49
CA GLU A 240 -1.02 -4.42 -7.46
C GLU A 240 -1.49 -4.89 -8.84
N GLY A 241 -0.63 -5.59 -9.58
CA GLY A 241 -0.90 -6.06 -10.94
C GLY A 241 -1.14 -4.96 -11.99
N GLY A 242 -1.06 -3.67 -11.59
CA GLY A 242 -1.30 -2.51 -12.43
C GLY A 242 -0.23 -1.44 -12.28
N VAL A 243 -0.58 -0.20 -12.65
CA VAL A 243 0.33 0.94 -12.66
C VAL A 243 -0.27 2.10 -11.87
N SER A 244 0.53 2.70 -11.01
CA SER A 244 0.21 3.94 -10.30
C SER A 244 1.10 5.07 -10.78
N GLU A 245 0.60 6.28 -10.69
CA GLU A 245 1.33 7.49 -11.01
C GLU A 245 1.14 8.52 -9.92
N VAL A 246 2.24 9.10 -9.45
CA VAL A 246 2.27 10.13 -8.40
C VAL A 246 3.05 11.36 -8.85
N LEU A 247 2.62 12.51 -8.36
CA LEU A 247 3.30 13.79 -8.53
C LEU A 247 4.07 14.13 -7.27
N VAL A 248 5.40 14.05 -7.34
CA VAL A 248 6.32 14.25 -6.21
C VAL A 248 7.08 15.57 -6.34
N LYS A 249 7.51 16.14 -5.22
CA LYS A 249 8.45 17.27 -5.17
C LYS A 249 9.26 17.18 -3.89
N PHE A 250 10.58 17.26 -4.00
CA PHE A 250 11.50 17.15 -2.87
C PHE A 250 12.07 18.51 -2.52
N ASP A 251 11.82 19.00 -1.31
CA ASP A 251 12.25 20.34 -0.89
C ASP A 251 13.57 20.34 -0.10
N HIS A 252 14.07 19.16 0.24
CA HIS A 252 15.27 18.96 1.06
C HIS A 252 16.31 18.12 0.32
N GLU A 253 17.59 18.37 0.60
CA GLU A 253 18.71 17.61 0.04
C GLU A 253 18.83 16.22 0.69
N ALA A 254 19.26 15.25 -0.10
CA ALA A 254 19.60 13.91 0.37
C ALA A 254 20.90 13.46 -0.33
N PRO A 255 22.07 13.67 0.30
CA PRO A 255 23.34 13.24 -0.28
C PRO A 255 23.45 11.71 -0.28
N LYS A 256 24.42 11.16 -1.01
CA LYS A 256 24.59 9.71 -1.18
C LYS A 256 24.66 8.96 0.16
N GLU A 257 25.34 9.53 1.14
CA GLU A 257 25.57 8.95 2.46
C GLU A 257 24.29 8.85 3.30
N PHE A 258 23.27 9.65 2.94
CA PHE A 258 21.97 9.76 3.61
C PHE A 258 20.84 9.83 2.58
N ALA A 259 20.93 8.98 1.55
CA ALA A 259 19.99 8.96 0.45
C ALA A 259 18.54 8.69 0.94
N TYR A 260 17.55 9.26 0.25
CA TYR A 260 16.15 8.89 0.47
C TYR A 260 15.84 7.52 -0.11
N MET A 261 14.83 6.85 0.45
CA MET A 261 14.35 5.56 -0.05
C MET A 261 13.01 5.69 -0.77
N ALA A 262 12.82 4.83 -1.77
CA ALA A 262 11.51 4.55 -2.34
C ALA A 262 11.33 3.02 -2.40
N HIS A 263 10.29 2.50 -1.78
CA HIS A 263 10.18 1.07 -1.51
C HIS A 263 8.74 0.58 -1.36
N CYS A 264 8.58 -0.74 -1.47
CA CYS A 264 7.36 -1.40 -1.02
C CYS A 264 7.30 -1.39 0.51
N HIS A 265 6.16 -1.05 1.10
CA HIS A 265 5.93 -1.01 2.54
C HIS A 265 5.28 -2.31 3.06
N LEU A 266 5.17 -3.33 2.20
CA LEU A 266 5.15 -4.72 2.65
C LEU A 266 6.60 -5.05 3.05
N LEU A 267 6.89 -4.95 4.35
CA LEU A 267 8.27 -4.92 4.86
C LEU A 267 9.11 -6.13 4.42
N GLU A 268 8.50 -7.30 4.32
CA GLU A 268 9.23 -8.49 3.87
C GLU A 268 9.69 -8.38 2.41
N HIS A 269 8.99 -7.61 1.55
CA HIS A 269 9.46 -7.29 0.20
C HIS A 269 10.59 -6.24 0.23
N GLU A 270 10.50 -5.24 1.11
CA GLU A 270 11.57 -4.26 1.35
C GLU A 270 12.88 -4.96 1.75
N ASP A 271 12.81 -5.78 2.80
CA ASP A 271 13.95 -6.51 3.38
C ASP A 271 14.60 -7.50 2.41
N THR A 272 13.86 -7.92 1.37
CA THR A 272 14.34 -8.85 0.34
C THR A 272 14.64 -8.15 -1.00
N GLY A 273 14.75 -6.82 -0.97
CA GLY A 273 15.36 -6.01 -2.02
C GLY A 273 14.43 -5.07 -2.78
N MET A 274 13.12 -5.01 -2.48
CA MET A 274 12.16 -4.10 -3.16
C MET A 274 12.26 -2.65 -2.67
N MET A 275 13.46 -2.10 -2.74
CA MET A 275 13.80 -0.76 -2.34
C MET A 275 14.88 -0.19 -3.26
N LEU A 276 14.86 1.12 -3.46
CA LEU A 276 15.96 1.86 -4.09
C LEU A 276 16.31 3.07 -3.23
N GLY A 277 17.60 3.43 -3.23
CA GLY A 277 18.05 4.74 -2.77
C GLY A 277 18.04 5.76 -3.91
N PHE A 278 17.76 7.03 -3.61
CA PHE A 278 17.92 8.14 -4.54
C PHE A 278 18.42 9.39 -3.82
N THR A 279 19.11 10.25 -4.56
CA THR A 279 19.62 11.54 -4.04
C THR A 279 18.72 12.68 -4.50
N VAL A 280 18.80 13.82 -3.80
CA VAL A 280 18.11 15.08 -4.13
C VAL A 280 19.08 16.24 -3.96
#